data_AF-A0AAV0P6G4-F1
#
_entry.id   AF-A0AAV0P6G4-F1
#
_cell.length_a   1.000
_cell.length_b   1.000
_cell.length_c   1.000
_cell.angle_alpha   90.00
_cell.angle_beta   90.00
_cell.angle_gamma   90.00
#
_symmetry.space_group_name_H-M   'P 1'
#
loop_
_entity.id
_entity.type
_entity.pdbx_description
1 polymer ?
#
loop_
_entity_poly.entity_id
_entity_poly.type
_entity_poly.pdbx_seq_one_letter_code
_entity_poly.pdbx_strand_id
1 'polypeptide(L)' 'MDAIGREAQLRGFEFAKAVTLVAEPFTLENGLLTPTFKIKRAQAKAYFQSAITEMYKELAASETPAKSAL' A
#
# COMPACT_ATOMS: atom_id res chain seq x y z
N MET A 1 8.87 6.81 9.03
CA MET A 1 8.28 5.48 9.28
C MET A 1 9.34 4.47 9.71
N ASP A 2 10.58 4.58 9.21
CA ASP A 2 11.64 3.58 9.38
C ASP A 2 12.09 3.35 10.83
N ALA A 3 12.07 4.38 11.68
CA ALA A 3 12.40 4.23 13.10
C ALA A 3 11.35 3.36 13.82
N ILE A 4 10.07 3.68 13.64
CA ILE A 4 8.94 2.96 14.25
C ILE A 4 8.87 1.51 13.73
N GLY A 5 9.05 1.31 12.42
CA GLY A 5 9.04 -0.04 11.86
C GLY A 5 10.22 -0.90 12.34
N ARG A 6 11.41 -0.30 12.55
CA ARG A 6 12.55 -1.00 13.13
C ARG A 6 12.34 -1.34 14.60
N GLU A 7 11.76 -0.43 15.38
CA GLU A 7 11.39 -0.68 16.77
C GLU A 7 10.35 -1.80 16.90
N ALA A 8 9.37 -1.84 15.98
CA ALA A 8 8.40 -2.92 15.86
C ALA A 8 8.97 -4.22 15.24
N GLN A 9 10.28 -4.29 14.99
CA GLN A 9 10.99 -5.45 14.45
C GLN A 9 10.47 -5.93 13.08
N LEU A 10 9.95 -5.02 12.26
CA LEU A 10 9.49 -5.34 10.91
C LEU A 10 10.66 -5.74 10.00
N ARG A 11 10.42 -6.74 9.14
CA ARG A 11 11.35 -7.16 8.10
C ARG A 11 11.27 -6.21 6.91
N GLY A 12 12.34 -6.14 6.12
CA GLY A 12 12.44 -5.22 4.98
C GLY A 12 11.27 -5.29 3.98
N PHE A 13 10.69 -6.48 3.77
CA PHE A 13 9.54 -6.65 2.87
C PHE A 13 8.18 -6.23 3.47
N GLU A 14 8.12 -5.95 4.77
CA GLU A 14 6.91 -5.50 5.46
C GLU A 14 6.75 -3.97 5.39
N PHE A 15 7.80 -3.25 4.97
CA PHE A 15 7.74 -1.81 4.74
C PHE A 15 7.04 -1.50 3.41
N ALA A 16 6.03 -0.63 3.45
CA ALA A 16 5.38 -0.14 2.25
C ALA A 16 6.35 0.75 1.44
N LYS A 17 6.62 0.36 0.18
CA LYS A 17 7.51 1.10 -0.73
C LYS A 17 6.84 2.29 -1.41
N ALA A 18 5.52 2.26 -1.54
CA ALA A 18 4.72 3.31 -2.17
C ALA A 18 3.34 3.39 -1.51
N VAL A 19 2.71 4.57 -1.58
CA VAL A 19 1.35 4.82 -1.07
C VAL A 19 0.61 5.74 -2.03
N THR A 20 -0.67 5.44 -2.28
CA THR A 20 -1.60 6.35 -2.99
C THR A 20 -2.51 7.02 -1.98
N LEU A 21 -2.58 8.35 -2.01
CA LEU A 21 -3.50 9.12 -1.17
C LEU A 21 -4.84 9.29 -1.90
N VAL A 22 -5.94 9.06 -1.18
CA VAL A 22 -7.30 9.15 -1.71
C VAL A 22 -8.09 10.06 -0.77
N ALA A 23 -8.79 11.04 -1.35
CA ALA A 23 -9.58 12.00 -0.58
C ALA A 23 -10.91 11.39 -0.07
N GLU A 24 -11.45 10.42 -0.81
CA GLU A 24 -12.69 9.73 -0.44
C GLU A 24 -12.43 8.68 0.66
N PRO A 25 -13.13 8.74 1.81
CA PRO A 25 -13.00 7.76 2.87
C PRO A 25 -13.68 6.42 2.50
N PHE A 26 -13.30 5.35 3.20
CA PHE A 26 -14.00 4.07 3.06
C PHE A 26 -15.30 4.11 3.85
N THR A 27 -16.41 3.71 3.22
CA THR A 27 -17.71 3.73 3.86
C THR A 27 -18.49 2.45 3.57
N LEU A 28 -19.66 2.31 4.20
CA LEU A 28 -20.56 1.20 3.88
C LEU A 28 -21.28 1.46 2.54
N GLU A 29 -21.59 2.72 2.26
CA GLU A 29 -22.30 3.21 1.08
C GLU A 29 -21.48 3.00 -0.19
N ASN A 30 -20.17 3.28 -0.17
CA ASN A 30 -19.28 2.96 -1.30
C ASN A 30 -18.85 1.48 -1.32
N GLY A 31 -19.40 0.66 -0.42
CA GLY A 31 -19.24 -0.79 -0.42
C GLY A 31 -17.86 -1.28 0.01
N LEU A 32 -16.99 -0.40 0.53
CA LEU A 32 -15.63 -0.74 0.95
C LEU A 32 -15.55 -1.27 2.39
N LEU A 33 -16.56 -1.00 3.22
CA LEU A 33 -16.63 -1.48 4.60
C LEU A 33 -17.74 -2.51 4.85
N THR A 34 -17.51 -3.39 5.83
CA THR A 34 -18.54 -4.23 6.45
C THR A 34 -19.41 -3.42 7.41
N PRO A 35 -20.59 -3.94 7.83
CA PRO A 35 -21.40 -3.37 8.92
C PRO A 35 -20.62 -3.11 10.22
N THR A 36 -19.51 -3.82 10.42
CA THR A 36 -18.61 -3.71 11.58
C THR A 36 -17.37 -2.85 11.31
N PHE A 37 -17.41 -1.99 10.28
CA PHE A 37 -16.33 -1.07 9.91
C PHE A 37 -14.98 -1.74 9.59
N LYS A 38 -15.00 -2.99 9.11
CA LYS A 38 -13.82 -3.67 8.59
C LYS A 38 -13.75 -3.54 7.07
N ILE A 39 -12.54 -3.47 6.52
CA ILE A 39 -12.34 -3.40 5.06
C ILE A 39 -12.82 -4.70 4.38
N LYS A 40 -13.66 -4.55 3.36
CA LYS A 40 -14.04 -5.61 2.43
C LYS A 40 -12.91 -5.83 1.42
N ARG A 41 -11.97 -6.71 1.76
CA ARG A 41 -10.69 -6.88 1.03
C ARG A 41 -10.85 -7.11 -0.48
N ALA A 42 -11.77 -7.97 -0.91
CA ALA A 42 -11.95 -8.28 -2.33
C ALA A 42 -12.44 -7.06 -3.13
N GLN A 43 -13.40 -6.32 -2.56
CA GLN A 43 -13.97 -5.11 -3.13
C GLN A 43 -12.94 -3.98 -3.17
N ALA A 44 -12.23 -3.75 -2.07
CA ALA A 44 -11.17 -2.75 -2.01
C ALA A 44 -10.04 -3.07 -3.01
N LYS A 45 -9.63 -4.34 -3.13
CA LYS A 45 -8.64 -4.76 -4.13
C LYS A 45 -9.12 -4.43 -5.55
N ALA A 46 -10.36 -4.77 -5.89
CA ALA A 46 -10.90 -4.51 -7.21
C ALA A 46 -11.00 -3.01 -7.50
N TYR A 47 -11.48 -2.22 -6.54
CA TYR A 47 -11.62 -0.77 -6.65
C TYR A 47 -10.26 -0.08 -6.86
N PHE A 48 -9.24 -0.46 -6.08
CA PHE A 48 -7.90 0.15 -6.14
C PHE A 48 -6.93 -0.57 -7.09
N GLN A 49 -7.38 -1.53 -7.90
CA GLN A 49 -6.51 -2.36 -8.74
C GLN A 49 -5.64 -1.50 -9.67
N SER A 50 -6.22 -0.47 -10.29
CA SER A 50 -5.48 0.42 -11.20
C SER A 50 -4.38 1.20 -10.47
N ALA A 51 -4.67 1.77 -9.30
CA ALA A 51 -3.69 2.50 -8.50
C ALA A 51 -2.56 1.58 -8.02
N ILE A 52 -2.89 0.37 -7.57
CA ILE A 52 -1.91 -0.65 -7.17
C ILE A 52 -1.00 -1.02 -8.35
N THR A 53 -1.60 -1.27 -9.52
CA THR A 53 -0.84 -1.59 -10.74
C THR A 53 0.09 -0.45 -11.14
N GLU A 54 -0.37 0.80 -11.05
CA GLU A 54 0.46 1.95 -11.40
C GLU A 54 1.64 2.14 -10.43
N MET A 55 1.40 2.03 -9.10
CA MET A 55 2.49 2.07 -8.12
C MET A 55 3.57 1.01 -8.40
N TYR A 56 3.19 -0.21 -8.78
CA TYR A 56 4.17 -1.24 -9.13
C TYR A 56 4.96 -0.92 -10.39
N LYS A 57 4.33 -0.30 -11.41
CA LYS A 57 5.03 0.15 -12.62
C LYS A 57 6.00 1.29 -12.31
N GLU A 58 5.57 2.28 -11.54
CA GLU A 58 6.41 3.40 -11.12
C GLU A 58 7.62 2.91 -10.33
N LEU A 59 7.41 1.96 -9.40
CA LEU A 59 8.50 1.34 -8.65
C LEU A 59 9.48 0.65 -9.60
N ALA A 60 9.00 -0.17 -10.54
CA ALA A 60 9.84 -0.85 -11.52
C ALA A 60 10.61 0.11 -12.44
N ALA A 61 10.02 1.25 -12.81
CA ALA A 61 10.67 2.29 -13.61
C ALA A 61 11.68 3.11 -12.80
N SER A 62 11.44 3.27 -11.50
CA SER A 62 12.29 4.03 -10.57
C SER A 62 13.48 3.23 -10.01
N GLU A 63 13.50 1.90 -10.20
CA GLU A 63 14.64 1.04 -9.84
C GLU A 63 15.84 1.32 -10.77
N THR A 64 16.52 2.44 -10.52
CA THR A 64 17.96 2.54 -10.79
C THR A 64 18.67 1.66 -9.76
N PRO A 65 19.63 0.79 -10.14
CA PRO A 65 20.34 -0.05 -9.19
C PRO A 65 21.22 0.84 -8.31
N ALA A 66 20.70 1.26 -7.15
CA ALA A 66 21.49 1.92 -6.12
C ALA A 66 22.36 0.87 -5.44
N LYS A 67 23.55 0.67 -6.04
CA LYS A 67 24.83 0.18 -5.51
C LYS A 67 24.80 -0.81 -4.33
N SER A 68 25.45 -1.94 -4.59
CA SER A 68 26.23 -2.73 -3.63
C SER A 68 26.87 -1.85 -2.54
N ALA A 69 26.69 -2.23 -1.28
CA ALA A 69 27.62 -1.88 -0.22
C ALA A 69 28.16 -3.19 0.36
N LEU A 70 29.50 -3.23 0.41
CA LEU A 70 30.36 -4.31 0.91
C LEU A 70 29.98 -4.79 2.32
#